data_AF-A0A7W1FC61-F1
#
_entry.id   AF-A0A7W1FC61-F1
#
_cell.length_a   1.000
_cell.length_b   1.000
_cell.length_c   1.000
_cell.angle_alpha   90.00
_cell.angle_beta   90.00
_cell.angle_gamma   90.00
#
_symmetry.space_group_name_H-M   'P 1'
#
loop_
_entity.id
_entity.type
_entity.pdbx_description
1 polymer ?
#
loop_
_entity_poly.entity_id
_entity_poly.type
_entity_poly.pdbx_seq_one_letter_code
_entity_poly.pdbx_strand_id
1 'polypeptide(L)'
;MSKKKEHYESDFIEKQLNYCRSLPEKQRRHFLAMEYERLGVGSKRYVAGVFGCSRQTINKGLRELAENNYEVDYARQRGAGGGRKKRSDDSGTDQLDT
;
A
#
# COMPACT_ATOMS: atom_id res chain seq x y z
N MET A 1 17.94 -14.32 -20.74
CA MET A 1 17.05 -14.01 -19.59
C MET A 1 17.67 -12.89 -18.76
N SER A 2 16.99 -11.75 -18.56
CA SER A 2 17.47 -10.71 -17.63
C SER A 2 17.46 -11.24 -16.20
N LYS A 3 18.59 -11.12 -15.49
CA LYS A 3 18.66 -11.39 -14.05
C LYS A 3 17.69 -10.47 -13.33
N LYS A 4 16.85 -11.02 -12.44
CA LYS A 4 16.06 -10.20 -11.52
C LYS A 4 17.03 -9.45 -10.63
N LYS A 5 16.84 -8.12 -10.52
CA LYS A 5 17.65 -7.27 -9.66
C LYS A 5 17.05 -7.39 -8.26
N GLU A 6 17.72 -8.13 -7.38
CA GLU A 6 17.36 -8.15 -5.96
C GLU A 6 17.86 -6.85 -5.33
N HIS A 7 16.96 -6.11 -4.69
CA HIS A 7 17.25 -4.77 -4.16
C HIS A 7 17.48 -4.74 -2.65
N TYR A 8 17.23 -5.85 -1.97
CA TYR A 8 17.33 -5.96 -0.53
C TYR A 8 18.10 -7.22 -0.14
N GLU A 9 18.88 -7.13 0.93
CA GLU A 9 19.44 -8.32 1.58
C GLU A 9 18.38 -9.02 2.43
N SER A 10 18.40 -10.35 2.47
CA SER A 10 17.33 -11.19 3.05
C SER A 10 16.98 -10.79 4.50
N ASP A 11 17.98 -10.60 5.37
CA ASP A 11 17.77 -10.24 6.78
C ASP A 11 17.23 -8.81 6.96
N PHE A 12 17.51 -7.93 5.99
CA PHE A 12 17.04 -6.55 6.02
C PHE A 12 15.58 -6.44 5.56
N ILE A 13 15.16 -7.27 4.59
CA ILE A 13 13.77 -7.35 4.13
C ILE A 13 12.83 -7.63 5.31
N GLU A 14 13.16 -8.62 6.14
CA GLU A 14 12.30 -9.03 7.25
C GLU A 14 12.09 -7.89 8.25
N LYS A 15 13.18 -7.17 8.60
CA LYS A 15 13.12 -5.99 9.47
C LYS A 15 12.22 -4.91 8.87
N GLN A 16 12.36 -4.62 7.57
CA GLN A 16 11.53 -3.63 6.90
C GLN A 16 10.07 -4.04 6.80
N LEU A 17 9.77 -5.32 6.58
CA LEU A 17 8.40 -5.84 6.58
C LEU A 17 7.75 -5.70 7.95
N ASN A 18 8.46 -6.07 9.01
CA ASN A 18 7.95 -5.95 10.38
C ASN A 18 7.74 -4.49 10.77
N TYR A 19 8.68 -3.62 10.43
CA TYR A 19 8.52 -2.18 10.62
C TYR A 19 7.31 -1.64 9.86
N CYS A 20 7.19 -1.92 8.55
CA CYS A 20 6.09 -1.49 7.70
C CYS A 20 4.71 -1.94 8.22
N ARG A 21 4.63 -3.14 8.82
CA ARG A 21 3.40 -3.65 9.46
C ARG A 21 3.05 -2.95 10.76
N SER A 22 4.04 -2.48 11.51
CA SER A 22 3.82 -1.73 12.76
C SER A 22 3.33 -0.29 12.52
N LEU A 23 3.53 0.25 11.31
CA LEU A 23 3.16 1.62 10.97
C LEU A 23 1.64 1.81 10.76
N PRO A 24 1.06 2.92 11.23
CA PRO A 24 -0.27 3.39 10.83
C PRO A 24 -0.38 3.60 9.31
N GLU A 25 -1.61 3.57 8.77
CA GLU A 25 -1.86 3.59 7.31
C GLU A 25 -1.14 4.73 6.58
N LYS A 26 -1.18 5.96 7.10
CA LYS A 26 -0.51 7.12 6.45
C LYS A 26 1.01 6.97 6.49
N GLN A 27 1.59 6.64 7.64
CA GLN A 27 3.04 6.42 7.78
C GLN A 27 3.52 5.30 6.86
N ARG A 28 2.75 4.20 6.79
CA ARG A 28 3.03 3.09 5.89
C ARG A 28 3.07 3.52 4.42
N ARG A 29 2.14 4.37 3.99
CA ARG A 29 2.12 4.90 2.61
C ARG A 29 3.33 5.76 2.30
N HIS A 30 3.76 6.59 3.25
CA HIS A 30 4.96 7.42 3.10
C HIS A 30 6.23 6.58 3.07
N PHE A 31 6.34 5.59 3.97
CA PHE A 31 7.45 4.64 3.96
C PHE A 31 7.61 3.94 2.61
N LEU A 32 6.51 3.43 2.05
CA LEU A 32 6.53 2.76 0.74
C LEU A 32 6.89 3.71 -0.42
N ALA A 33 6.49 4.97 -0.32
CA ALA A 33 6.85 6.00 -1.29
C ALA A 33 8.35 6.30 -1.24
N MET A 34 8.92 6.49 -0.05
CA MET A 34 10.36 6.69 0.15
C MET A 34 11.18 5.48 -0.34
N GLU A 35 10.73 4.24 -0.06
CA GLU A 35 11.40 3.04 -0.59
C GLU A 35 11.38 2.99 -2.12
N TYR A 36 10.27 3.41 -2.75
CA TYR A 36 10.20 3.52 -4.20
C TYR A 36 11.17 4.59 -4.73
N GLU A 37 11.24 5.76 -4.11
CA GLU A 37 12.18 6.82 -4.51
C GLU A 37 13.63 6.37 -4.37
N ARG A 38 13.96 5.67 -3.27
CA ARG A 38 15.29 5.10 -3.03
C ARG A 38 15.70 4.09 -4.10
N LEU A 39 14.77 3.24 -4.54
CA LEU A 39 15.04 2.22 -5.57
C LEU A 39 14.95 2.76 -7.01
N GLY A 40 14.26 3.87 -7.21
CA GLY A 40 14.14 4.57 -8.48
C GLY A 40 13.01 4.07 -9.39
N VAL A 41 12.93 4.68 -10.57
CA VAL A 41 11.86 4.46 -11.56
C VAL A 41 11.84 3.00 -12.02
N GLY A 42 10.65 2.39 -12.07
CA GLY A 42 10.45 0.99 -12.45
C GLY A 42 10.40 0.00 -11.27
N SER A 43 10.86 0.39 -10.09
CA SER A 43 10.84 -0.46 -8.88
C SER A 43 9.43 -0.62 -8.26
N LYS A 44 8.44 0.17 -8.70
CA LYS A 44 7.09 0.23 -8.09
C LYS A 44 6.39 -1.12 -7.99
N ARG A 45 6.49 -1.95 -9.03
CA ARG A 45 5.91 -3.30 -9.04
C ARG A 45 6.63 -4.23 -8.06
N TYR A 46 7.94 -4.08 -7.94
CA TYR A 46 8.75 -4.83 -6.99
C TYR A 46 8.41 -4.46 -5.54
N VAL A 47 8.43 -3.17 -5.21
CA VAL A 47 8.04 -2.66 -3.87
C VAL A 47 6.62 -3.13 -3.50
N ALA A 48 5.67 -3.02 -4.43
CA ALA A 48 4.31 -3.49 -4.20
C ALA A 48 4.24 -4.99 -3.87
N GLY A 49 5.05 -5.81 -4.55
CA GLY A 49 5.14 -7.24 -4.32
C GLY A 49 5.78 -7.60 -2.98
N VAL A 50 6.90 -6.95 -2.65
CA VAL A 50 7.62 -7.18 -1.37
C VAL A 50 6.73 -6.84 -0.18
N PHE A 51 6.12 -5.66 -0.17
CA PHE A 51 5.34 -5.19 0.98
C PHE A 51 3.85 -5.58 0.94
N GLY A 52 3.40 -6.34 -0.06
CA GLY A 52 2.00 -6.79 -0.16
C GLY A 52 0.98 -5.65 -0.26
N CYS A 53 1.30 -4.60 -1.01
CA CYS A 53 0.45 -3.41 -1.14
C CYS A 53 0.06 -3.12 -2.59
N SER A 54 -0.91 -2.24 -2.80
CA SER A 54 -1.28 -1.82 -4.16
C SER A 54 -0.31 -0.76 -4.69
N ARG A 55 -0.06 -0.73 -5.99
CA ARG A 55 0.71 0.37 -6.63
C ARG A 55 0.10 1.75 -6.37
N GLN A 56 -1.22 1.81 -6.19
CA GLN A 56 -1.93 3.05 -5.85
C GLN A 56 -1.61 3.54 -4.43
N THR A 57 -1.35 2.63 -3.51
CA THR A 57 -0.89 2.94 -2.15
C THR A 57 0.43 3.71 -2.19
N ILE A 58 1.38 3.27 -3.04
CA ILE A 58 2.67 3.93 -3.27
C ILE A 58 2.48 5.29 -3.95
N ASN A 59 1.69 5.35 -5.03
CA ASN A 59 1.41 6.61 -5.73
C ASN A 59 0.81 7.68 -4.81
N LYS A 60 -0.12 7.27 -3.95
CA LYS A 60 -0.76 8.19 -3.02
C LYS A 60 0.24 8.71 -1.98
N GLY A 61 1.15 7.86 -1.51
CA GLY A 61 2.24 8.29 -0.63
C GLY A 61 3.18 9.29 -1.29
N LEU A 62 3.56 9.06 -2.55
CA LEU A 62 4.40 10.02 -3.32
C LEU A 62 3.73 11.38 -3.45
N ARG A 63 2.42 11.38 -3.76
CA ARG A 63 1.65 12.61 -3.88
C ARG A 63 1.56 13.34 -2.55
N GLU A 64 1.26 12.62 -1.46
CA GLU A 64 1.20 13.20 -0.11
C GLU A 64 2.56 13.75 0.34
N LEU A 65 3.67 13.08 0.02
CA LEU A 65 5.02 13.59 0.32
C LEU A 65 5.38 14.83 -0.52
N ALA A 66 4.91 14.91 -1.76
CA ALA A 66 5.13 16.09 -2.61
C ALA A 66 4.26 17.31 -2.19
N GLU A 67 3.08 17.07 -1.62
CA GLU A 67 2.14 18.11 -1.20
C GLU A 67 2.46 18.68 0.20
N ASN A 68 3.02 17.87 1.10
CA ASN A 68 3.35 18.30 2.46
C ASN A 68 4.78 18.84 2.51
N ASN A 69 4.92 20.16 2.67
CA ASN A 69 6.21 20.83 2.91
C ASN A 69 6.81 20.36 4.26
N TYR A 70 7.48 19.20 4.25
CA TYR A 70 8.22 18.55 5.35
C TYR A 70 7.45 18.21 6.64
N GLU A 71 6.33 18.86 6.94
CA GLU A 71 5.53 18.61 8.14
C GLU A 71 4.30 17.77 7.80
N VAL A 72 4.42 16.46 7.99
CA VAL A 72 3.28 15.55 7.85
C VAL A 72 2.57 15.42 9.19
N ASP A 73 1.31 15.87 9.25
CA ASP A 73 0.42 15.53 10.35
C ASP A 73 0.00 14.05 10.28
N TYR A 74 0.45 13.26 11.25
CA TYR A 74 0.05 11.87 11.43
C TYR A 74 -1.10 11.68 12.43
N ALA A 75 -1.62 12.73 13.06
CA ALA A 75 -2.80 12.63 13.93
C ALA A 75 -4.04 12.22 13.13
N ARG A 76 -4.22 12.77 11.92
CA ARG A 76 -5.32 12.36 11.04
C ARG A 76 -4.98 11.07 10.28
N GLN A 77 -5.56 9.95 10.72
CA GLN A 77 -5.50 8.66 10.02
C GLN A 77 -6.83 8.33 9.34
N ARG A 78 -6.77 7.49 8.30
CA ARG A 78 -7.99 6.95 7.70
C ARG A 78 -8.55 5.87 8.62
N GLY A 79 -9.84 5.94 8.91
CA GLY A 79 -10.53 4.90 9.69
C GLY A 79 -10.71 3.61 8.89
N ALA A 80 -10.64 2.47 9.58
CA ALA A 80 -11.03 1.18 9.02
C ALA A 80 -12.49 1.22 8.55
N GLY A 81 -12.81 0.53 7.44
CA GLY A 81 -14.19 0.44 6.95
C GLY A 81 -14.73 1.68 6.21
N GLY A 82 -13.99 2.79 6.13
CA GLY A 82 -14.36 3.97 5.32
C GLY A 82 -14.22 3.78 3.80
N GLY A 83 -14.28 2.54 3.34
CA GLY A 83 -14.22 2.17 1.92
C GLY A 83 -15.61 2.12 1.29
N ARG A 84 -15.66 2.02 -0.04
CA ARG A 84 -16.90 1.79 -0.77
C ARG A 84 -17.56 0.52 -0.23
N LYS A 85 -18.81 0.63 0.27
CA LYS A 85 -19.62 -0.53 0.65
C LYS A 85 -19.70 -1.49 -0.53
N LYS A 86 -19.42 -2.77 -0.30
CA LYS A 86 -19.64 -3.81 -1.31
C LYS A 86 -21.15 -3.86 -1.59
N ARG A 87 -21.53 -4.07 -2.85
CA ARG A 87 -22.92 -4.38 -3.18
C ARG A 87 -23.23 -5.72 -2.50
N SER A 88 -24.34 -5.81 -1.77
CA SER A 88 -24.87 -7.08 -1.34
C SER A 88 -25.33 -7.85 -2.58
N ASP A 89 -24.95 -9.11 -2.69
CA ASP A 89 -25.52 -10.02 -3.69
C ASP A 89 -26.95 -10.33 -3.25
N ASP A 90 -27.90 -9.50 -3.69
CA ASP A 90 -29.33 -9.76 -3.55
C ASP A 90 -29.73 -10.73 -4.68
N SER A 91 -29.51 -12.03 -4.45
CA SER A 91 -30.07 -13.07 -5.30
C SER A 91 -31.53 -13.26 -4.92
N GLY A 92 -32.41 -12.41 -5.47
CA GLY A 92 -33.85 -12.59 -5.44
C GLY A 92 -34.21 -13.97 -6.00
N THR A 93 -34.54 -14.90 -5.11
CA THR A 93 -35.14 -16.19 -5.45
C THR A 93 -36.64 -16.01 -5.33
N ASP A 94 -37.29 -15.62 -6.43
CA ASP A 94 -38.73 -15.76 -6.55
C ASP A 94 -39.06 -17.25 -6.55
N GLN A 95 -39.66 -17.74 -5.46
CA GLN A 95 -40.24 -19.08 -5.43
C GLN A 95 -41.52 -19.05 -6.25
N LEU A 96 -41.58 -19.90 -7.28
CA LEU A 96 -42.80 -20.23 -8.00
C LEU A 96 -43.72 -21.02 -7.05
N ASP A 97 -44.80 -20.39 -6.63
CA ASP A 97 -45.90 -21.04 -5.91
C ASP A 97 -46.62 -22.01 -6.87
N THR A 98 -46.87 -23.23 -6.41
CA THR A 98 -47.52 -24.33 -7.18
C THR A 98 -48.98 -24.45 -6.77
#